data_AF-A0A7W1QNL5-F1
#
_entry.id   AF-A0A7W1QNL5-F1
#
_cell.length_a   1.000
_cell.length_b   1.000
_cell.length_c   1.000
_cell.angle_alpha   90.00
_cell.angle_beta   90.00
_cell.angle_gamma   90.00
#
_symmetry.space_group_name_H-M   'P 1'
#
loop_
_entity.id
_entity.type
_entity.pdbx_description
1 polymer ?
#
loop_
_entity_poly.entity_id
_entity_poly.type
_entity_poly.pdbx_seq_one_letter_code
_entity_poly.pdbx_strand_id
1 'polypeptide(L)'
;RGDHRIAIRTYERGVEDETLACGTGVVASALIFAAMEGTGSPVSVLAKGGDELQVGFEKKGDRFTNVTLTGPAEFVFEGIVELGRSS
;
A
#
# COMPACT_ATOMS: atom_id res chain seq x y z
N ARG A 1 10.01 -6.05 13.42
CA ARG A 1 9.04 -7.18 13.43
C ARG A 1 9.53 -8.17 12.37
N GLY A 2 10.50 -9.04 12.65
CA GLY A 2 11.16 -9.84 11.59
C GLY A 2 11.83 -9.01 10.48
N ASP A 3 12.53 -9.66 9.57
CA ASP A 3 13.40 -8.99 8.58
C ASP A 3 12.64 -8.48 7.34
N HIS A 4 11.36 -8.83 7.21
CA HIS A 4 10.51 -8.55 6.03
C HIS A 4 9.20 -7.81 6.34
N ARG A 5 9.07 -7.18 7.52
CA ARG A 5 7.79 -6.59 7.93
C ARG A 5 7.91 -5.27 8.68
N ILE A 6 7.11 -4.30 8.24
CA ILE A 6 6.99 -2.96 8.83
C ILE A 6 5.54 -2.62 9.17
N ALA A 7 5.34 -1.56 9.95
CA ALA A 7 4.03 -0.98 10.23
C ALA A 7 4.09 0.52 9.93
N ILE A 8 3.03 1.07 9.35
CA ILE A 8 3.00 2.47 8.92
C ILE A 8 1.75 3.20 9.42
N ARG A 9 1.85 4.52 9.51
CA ARG A 9 0.73 5.45 9.65
C ARG A 9 0.94 6.53 8.59
N THR A 10 -0.12 6.88 7.85
CA THR A 10 -0.04 7.90 6.80
C THR A 10 -0.88 9.09 7.20
N TYR A 11 -0.31 10.29 7.13
CA TYR A 11 -1.02 11.55 7.27
C TYR A 11 -1.16 12.20 5.89
N GLU A 12 -2.38 12.48 5.46
CA GLU A 12 -2.64 13.04 4.13
C GLU A 12 -3.10 14.49 4.21
N ARG A 13 -2.32 15.37 3.58
CA ARG A 13 -2.71 16.77 3.40
C ARG A 13 -4.00 16.84 2.57
N GLY A 14 -5.05 17.46 3.12
CA GLY A 14 -6.39 17.52 2.51
C GLY A 14 -7.42 16.60 3.16
N VAL A 15 -6.97 15.58 3.94
CA VAL A 15 -7.78 14.88 4.94
C VAL A 15 -7.56 15.50 6.32
N GLU A 16 -6.37 16.08 6.54
CA GLU A 16 -5.95 16.70 7.81
C GLU A 16 -5.90 15.73 8.99
N ASP A 17 -5.99 14.43 8.72
CA ASP A 17 -5.95 13.32 9.66
C ASP A 17 -5.21 12.13 9.04
N GLU A 18 -4.96 11.12 9.86
CA GLU A 18 -4.39 9.86 9.43
C GLU A 18 -5.40 8.97 8.70
N THR A 19 -5.04 8.51 7.51
CA THR A 19 -5.88 7.61 6.72
C THR A 19 -5.69 6.14 7.14
N LEU A 20 -6.75 5.34 6.98
CA LEU A 20 -6.74 3.91 7.35
C LEU A 20 -5.72 3.12 6.50
N ALA A 21 -5.61 3.46 5.22
CA ALA A 21 -4.58 2.97 4.31
C ALA A 21 -4.36 3.99 3.18
N CYS A 22 -3.10 4.13 2.75
CA CYS A 22 -2.73 4.86 1.54
C CYS A 22 -1.84 3.96 0.69
N GLY A 23 -2.37 3.45 -0.43
CA GLY A 23 -1.65 2.47 -1.25
C GLY A 23 -0.27 2.97 -1.71
N THR A 24 -0.15 4.25 -2.06
CA THR A 24 1.13 4.86 -2.46
C THR A 24 2.12 4.94 -1.29
N GLY A 25 1.66 5.35 -0.10
CA GLY A 25 2.50 5.43 1.10
C GLY A 25 3.02 4.06 1.54
N VAL A 26 2.19 3.02 1.41
CA VAL A 26 2.55 1.62 1.65
C VAL A 26 3.69 1.17 0.73
N VAL A 27 3.53 1.37 -0.58
CA VAL A 27 4.54 0.98 -1.57
C VAL A 27 5.86 1.73 -1.33
N ALA A 28 5.83 3.05 -1.15
CA ALA A 28 7.03 3.83 -0.93
C ALA A 28 7.80 3.38 0.32
N SER A 29 7.08 3.16 1.43
CA SER A 29 7.69 2.72 2.69
C SER A 29 8.35 1.35 2.57
N ALA A 30 7.70 0.41 1.89
CA ALA A 30 8.23 -0.93 1.67
C ALA A 30 9.51 -0.93 0.81
N LEU A 31 9.55 -0.14 -0.27
CA LEU A 31 10.72 -0.04 -1.14
C LEU A 31 11.91 0.62 -0.44
N ILE A 32 11.67 1.67 0.36
CA ILE A 32 12.70 2.33 1.16
C ILE A 32 13.26 1.35 2.20
N PHE A 33 12.39 0.63 2.91
CA PHE A 33 12.81 -0.40 3.86
C PHE A 33 13.68 -1.48 3.19
N ALA A 34 13.25 -1.99 2.03
CA ALA A 34 14.02 -2.97 1.26
C ALA A 34 15.37 -2.44 0.74
N ALA A 35 15.45 -1.13 0.47
CA ALA A 35 16.71 -0.49 0.09
C ALA A 35 17.67 -0.36 1.29
N MET A 36 17.16 0.02 2.46
CA MET A 36 17.96 0.26 3.67
C MET A 36 18.46 -1.03 4.32
N GLU A 37 17.57 -2.03 4.43
CA GLU A 37 17.87 -3.28 5.15
C GLU A 37 18.39 -4.40 4.23
N GLY A 38 18.44 -4.16 2.91
CA GLY A 38 18.81 -5.18 1.93
C GLY A 38 17.78 -6.31 1.79
N THR A 39 16.57 -6.07 2.29
CA THR A 39 15.47 -7.04 2.32
C THR A 39 14.91 -7.33 0.92
N GLY A 40 14.53 -8.59 0.69
CA GLY A 40 13.93 -9.05 -0.56
C GLY A 40 12.42 -8.79 -0.67
N SER A 41 11.85 -9.12 -1.83
CA SER A 41 10.40 -9.11 -2.07
C SER A 41 9.76 -10.43 -1.65
N PRO A 42 8.51 -10.44 -1.14
CA PRO A 42 7.70 -9.26 -0.83
C PRO A 42 8.00 -8.68 0.57
N VAL A 43 7.67 -7.41 0.76
CA VAL A 43 7.66 -6.77 2.09
C VAL A 43 6.23 -6.67 2.59
N SER A 44 5.98 -7.16 3.81
CA SER A 44 4.68 -7.02 4.49
C SER A 44 4.58 -5.68 5.21
N VAL A 45 3.45 -5.00 5.03
CA VAL A 45 3.16 -3.70 5.63
C VAL A 45 1.83 -3.77 6.37
N LEU A 46 1.85 -3.52 7.68
CA LEU A 46 0.63 -3.33 8.47
C LEU A 46 0.22 -1.85 8.42
N ALA A 47 -0.94 -1.55 7.86
CA ALA A 47 -1.53 -0.22 7.84
C ALA A 47 -2.31 0.08 9.14
N LYS A 48 -2.64 1.35 9.39
CA LYS A 48 -3.37 1.79 10.58
C LYS A 48 -4.73 1.11 10.72
N GLY A 49 -5.43 0.88 9.61
CA GLY A 49 -6.73 0.21 9.58
C GLY A 49 -6.71 -1.26 10.01
N GLY A 50 -5.53 -1.85 10.22
CA GLY A 50 -5.37 -3.27 10.56
C GLY A 50 -5.09 -4.16 9.36
N ASP A 51 -5.26 -3.64 8.15
CA ASP A 51 -4.95 -4.36 6.92
C ASP A 51 -3.45 -4.69 6.81
N GLU A 52 -3.17 -5.96 6.54
CA GLU A 52 -1.84 -6.41 6.14
C GLU A 52 -1.76 -6.44 4.61
N LEU A 53 -0.89 -5.60 4.07
CA LEU A 53 -0.64 -5.44 2.65
C LEU A 53 0.73 -6.03 2.31
N GLN A 54 0.88 -6.54 1.09
CA GLN A 54 2.16 -7.02 0.56
C GLN A 54 2.60 -6.17 -0.61
N VAL A 55 3.84 -5.69 -0.56
CA VAL A 55 4.48 -4.98 -1.66
C VAL A 55 5.48 -5.92 -2.33
N GLY A 56 5.13 -6.37 -3.53
CA GLY A 56 6.01 -7.17 -4.38
C GLY A 56 6.83 -6.28 -5.30
N PHE A 57 8.06 -6.70 -5.62
CA PHE A 57 8.93 -6.00 -6.57
C PHE A 57 10.07 -6.90 -7.06
N GLU A 58 10.66 -6.51 -8.19
CA GLU A 58 11.98 -6.98 -8.63
C GLU A 58 13.03 -5.90 -8.38
N LYS A 59 14.16 -6.25 -7.75
CA LYS A 59 15.27 -5.33 -7.50
C LYS A 59 16.46 -5.66 -8.41
N LYS A 60 16.95 -4.68 -9.17
CA LYS A 60 18.16 -4.78 -10.00
C LYS A 60 19.08 -3.59 -9.68
N GLY A 61 20.12 -3.84 -8.89
CA GLY A 61 20.94 -2.76 -8.32
C GLY A 61 20.07 -1.85 -7.45
N ASP A 62 20.09 -0.56 -7.75
CA ASP A 62 19.31 0.46 -7.03
C ASP A 62 17.90 0.68 -7.59
N ARG A 63 17.50 -0.08 -8.63
CA ARG A 63 16.21 0.08 -9.29
C ARG A 63 15.21 -0.99 -8.87
N PHE A 64 14.01 -0.55 -8.55
CA PHE A 64 12.84 -1.40 -8.34
C PHE A 64 11.95 -1.40 -9.59
N THR A 65 11.48 -2.57 -10.01
CA THR A 65 10.57 -2.78 -11.15
C THR A 65 9.47 -3.77 -10.80
N ASN A 66 8.44 -3.89 -11.64
CA ASN A 66 7.31 -4.82 -11.45
C ASN A 66 6.70 -4.72 -10.05
N VAL A 67 6.48 -3.48 -9.60
CA VAL A 67 5.97 -3.19 -8.26
C VAL A 67 4.48 -3.53 -8.20
N THR A 68 4.10 -4.36 -7.24
CA THR A 68 2.71 -4.75 -6.99
C THR A 68 2.32 -4.42 -5.55
N LEU A 69 1.05 -4.09 -5.35
CA LEU A 69 0.43 -3.93 -4.05
C LEU A 69 -0.73 -4.91 -3.95
N THR A 70 -0.63 -5.87 -3.04
CA THR A 70 -1.66 -6.89 -2.81
C THR A 70 -2.22 -6.73 -1.41
N GLY A 71 -3.55 -6.80 -1.30
CA GLY A 71 -4.25 -6.65 -0.03
C GLY A 71 -5.62 -7.34 -0.05
N PRO A 72 -6.31 -7.40 1.10
CA PRO A 72 -7.66 -7.90 1.17
C PRO A 72 -8.62 -6.99 0.39
N ALA A 73 -9.69 -7.59 -0.13
CA ALA A 73 -10.82 -6.88 -0.70
C ALA A 73 -12.10 -7.49 -0.11
N GLU A 74 -12.98 -6.65 0.41
CA GLU A 74 -14.23 -7.06 1.04
C GLU A 74 -15.41 -6.43 0.30
N PHE A 75 -16.45 -7.23 0.06
CA PHE A 75 -17.70 -6.74 -0.51
C PHE A 75 -18.47 -5.97 0.56
N VAL A 76 -18.89 -4.74 0.24
CA VAL A 76 -19.58 -3.87 1.21
C VAL A 76 -21.07 -3.74 0.88
N PHE A 77 -21.42 -3.46 -0.37
CA PHE A 77 -22.80 -3.35 -0.84
C PHE A 77 -22.88 -3.44 -2.38
N GLU A 78 -24.10 -3.58 -2.90
CA GLU A 78 -24.43 -3.49 -4.32
C GLU A 78 -25.54 -2.44 -4.54
N GLY A 79 -25.50 -1.71 -5.66
CA GLY A 79 -26.47 -0.67 -5.99
C GLY A 79 -26.50 -0.32 -7.48
N ILE A 80 -27.56 0.37 -7.92
CA ILE A 80 -27.77 0.81 -9.30
C ILE A 80 -27.56 2.32 -9.37
N VAL A 81 -26.75 2.81 -10.34
CA VAL A 81 -26.52 4.23 -10.59
C VAL A 81 -27.13 4.63 -11.93
N GLU A 82 -28.09 5.55 -11.94
CA GLU A 82 -28.61 6.14 -13.17
C GLU A 82 -27.67 7.26 -13.64
N LEU A 83 -27.05 7.08 -14.81
CA LEU A 83 -26.20 8.11 -15.42
C LEU A 83 -27.08 9.09 -16.20
N GLY A 84 -27.36 10.25 -15.61
CA GLY A 84 -28.03 11.35 -16.31
C GLY A 84 -27.20 11.80 -17.53
N ARG A 85 -27.84 11.94 -18.70
CA ARG A 85 -27.18 12.44 -19.92
C ARG A 85 -26.79 13.91 -19.70
N SER A 86 -25.51 14.26 -19.85
CA SER A 86 -25.12 15.67 -19.95
C SER A 86 -25.68 16.25 -21.25
N SER A 87 -26.53 17.26 -21.12
CA SER A 87 -26.97 18.12 -22.24
C SER A 87 -25.84 19.02 -22.72
#